data_AF-A0A972QKE1-F1
#
_entry.id   AF-A0A972QKE1-F1
#
_cell.length_a   1.000
_cell.length_b   1.000
_cell.length_c   1.000
_cell.angle_alpha   90.00
_cell.angle_beta   90.00
_cell.angle_gamma   90.00
#
_symmetry.space_group_name_H-M   'P 1'
#
loop_
_entity.id
_entity.type
_entity.pdbx_description
1 polymer ?
#
loop_
_entity_poly.entity_id
_entity_poly.type
_entity_poly.pdbx_seq_one_letter_code
_entity_poly.pdbx_strand_id
1 'polypeptide(L)'
;MLNGKRIAILAEEDFEDSELIVPMWGMKNAGAKVLIIGSGSKEIYQGKRGSVAIRVDTTADKVRAEDLDAIIIPGGRAPAKMRKYKSMVNLIKKADELGKIIAAVCHGPQLLAAAGIVKGRRLTSWPSVAAELKDAGAEWVDEAVVRNGNLITSRKPADLPRFNKAIIEALRD
;
A
#
# COMPACT_ATOMS: atom_id res chain seq x y z
N MET A 1 -6.11 15.48 13.30
CA MET A 1 -5.11 15.81 12.26
C MET A 1 -3.95 14.84 12.38
N LEU A 2 -3.29 14.45 11.28
CA LEU A 2 -2.15 13.53 11.24
C LEU A 2 -0.80 14.28 11.28
N ASN A 3 -0.76 15.42 11.99
CA ASN A 3 0.43 16.28 12.02
C ASN A 3 1.64 15.51 12.55
N GLY A 4 2.76 15.58 11.83
CA GLY A 4 3.99 14.87 12.17
C GLY A 4 4.03 13.40 11.74
N LYS A 5 2.91 12.81 11.31
CA LYS A 5 2.89 11.42 10.79
C LYS A 5 3.57 11.34 9.44
N ARG A 6 4.41 10.32 9.24
CA ARG A 6 5.12 10.03 7.99
C ARG A 6 4.51 8.81 7.31
N ILE A 7 3.95 9.02 6.12
CA ILE A 7 3.26 7.99 5.35
C ILE A 7 4.01 7.75 4.05
N ALA A 8 4.46 6.52 3.83
CA ALA A 8 4.99 6.10 2.56
C ALA A 8 3.87 5.67 1.62
N ILE A 9 3.96 6.03 0.34
CA ILE A 9 3.17 5.44 -0.74
C ILE A 9 4.13 4.82 -1.73
N LEU A 10 4.00 3.52 -1.98
CA LEU A 10 4.89 2.80 -2.89
C LEU A 10 4.52 3.10 -4.34
N ALA A 11 5.53 3.25 -5.19
CA ALA A 11 5.38 3.49 -6.61
C ALA A 11 6.28 2.56 -7.43
N GLU A 12 5.72 2.06 -8.53
CA GLU A 12 6.41 1.38 -9.62
C GLU A 12 5.52 1.53 -10.86
N GLU A 13 6.09 1.36 -12.05
CA GLU A 13 5.43 1.53 -13.34
C GLU A 13 4.12 0.73 -13.45
N ASP A 14 3.10 1.30 -14.11
CA ASP A 14 1.75 0.76 -14.26
C ASP A 14 0.95 0.63 -12.95
N PHE A 15 1.15 1.53 -11.97
CA PHE A 15 0.24 1.63 -10.83
C PHE A 15 -1.16 2.11 -11.29
N GLU A 16 -2.22 1.76 -10.57
CA GLU A 16 -3.54 2.35 -10.85
C GLU A 16 -3.57 3.82 -10.39
N ASP A 17 -3.72 4.73 -11.34
CA ASP A 17 -3.53 6.18 -11.18
C ASP A 17 -4.27 6.74 -9.95
N SER A 18 -5.54 6.38 -9.80
CA SER A 18 -6.40 6.83 -8.70
C SER A 18 -5.98 6.26 -7.34
N GLU A 19 -5.49 5.02 -7.31
CA GLU A 19 -5.08 4.32 -6.08
C GLU A 19 -3.77 4.84 -5.49
N LEU A 20 -3.02 5.66 -6.24
CA LEU A 20 -1.88 6.41 -5.73
C LEU A 20 -2.28 7.85 -5.37
N ILE A 21 -2.92 8.57 -6.30
CA ILE A 21 -3.16 10.01 -6.14
C ILE A 21 -4.23 10.31 -5.09
N VAL A 22 -5.30 9.52 -5.01
CA VAL A 22 -6.38 9.78 -4.05
C VAL A 22 -5.91 9.52 -2.61
N PRO A 23 -5.18 8.43 -2.27
CA PRO A 23 -4.57 8.31 -0.95
C PRO A 23 -3.51 9.39 -0.68
N MET A 24 -2.66 9.74 -1.66
CA MET A 24 -1.67 10.81 -1.49
C MET A 24 -2.31 12.12 -1.05
N TRP A 25 -3.33 12.60 -1.76
CA TRP A 25 -4.02 13.83 -1.38
C TRP A 25 -4.84 13.66 -0.10
N GLY A 26 -5.50 12.52 0.11
CA GLY A 26 -6.24 12.25 1.33
C GLY A 26 -5.36 12.35 2.59
N MET A 27 -4.17 11.77 2.55
CA MET A 27 -3.20 11.81 3.65
C MET A 27 -2.59 13.21 3.83
N LYS A 28 -2.22 13.90 2.75
CA LYS A 28 -1.73 15.28 2.81
C LYS A 28 -2.77 16.23 3.40
N ASN A 29 -4.02 16.13 2.95
CA ASN A 29 -5.13 16.95 3.46
C ASN A 29 -5.47 16.64 4.93
N ALA A 30 -5.19 15.42 5.39
CA ALA A 30 -5.30 15.06 6.80
C ALA A 30 -4.13 15.60 7.67
N GLY A 31 -3.09 16.19 7.07
CA GLY A 31 -1.94 16.79 7.76
C GLY A 31 -0.67 15.92 7.81
N ALA A 32 -0.66 14.76 7.14
CA ALA A 32 0.50 13.87 7.14
C ALA A 32 1.59 14.34 6.15
N LYS A 33 2.85 14.02 6.48
CA LYS A 33 3.96 14.09 5.52
C LYS A 33 3.94 12.81 4.67
N VAL A 34 3.66 12.97 3.38
CA VAL A 34 3.63 11.85 2.42
C VAL A 34 4.96 11.77 1.66
N LEU A 35 5.52 10.56 1.56
CA LEU A 35 6.71 10.23 0.78
C LEU A 35 6.36 9.19 -0.29
N ILE A 36 6.74 9.46 -1.54
CA ILE A 36 6.63 8.50 -2.64
C ILE A 36 7.93 7.69 -2.70
N ILE A 37 7.82 6.37 -2.49
CA ILE A 37 8.97 5.46 -2.45
C ILE A 37 8.95 4.55 -3.68
N GLY A 38 9.99 4.67 -4.50
CA GLY A 38 10.19 3.85 -5.70
C GLY A 38 10.91 2.53 -5.45
N SER A 39 10.86 1.64 -6.45
CA SER A 39 11.64 0.40 -6.46
C SER A 39 13.14 0.63 -6.65
N GLY A 40 13.50 1.79 -7.21
CA GLY A 40 14.85 2.13 -7.67
C GLY A 40 15.08 1.86 -9.16
N SER A 41 14.07 1.38 -9.89
CA SER A 41 14.21 1.14 -11.34
C SER A 41 14.19 2.43 -12.17
N LYS A 42 13.48 3.46 -11.71
CA LYS A 42 13.37 4.80 -12.31
C LYS A 42 13.13 5.87 -11.25
N GLU A 43 13.31 7.14 -11.64
CA GLU A 43 12.94 8.31 -10.83
C GLU A 43 11.48 8.75 -11.01
N ILE A 44 10.87 8.43 -12.16
CA ILE A 44 9.49 8.77 -12.50
C ILE A 44 8.79 7.51 -12.99
N TYR A 45 7.60 7.25 -12.46
CA TYR A 45 6.74 6.13 -12.85
C TYR A 45 5.43 6.63 -13.47
N GLN A 46 4.98 6.00 -14.54
CA GLN A 46 3.69 6.30 -15.17
C GLN A 46 2.60 5.35 -14.61
N GLY A 47 1.44 5.92 -14.35
CA GLY A 47 0.22 5.19 -14.05
C GLY A 47 -0.28 4.43 -15.26
N LYS A 48 -0.94 3.29 -15.04
CA LYS A 48 -1.45 2.38 -16.06
C LYS A 48 -2.38 3.07 -17.06
N ARG A 49 -3.13 4.11 -16.64
CA ARG A 49 -4.05 4.86 -17.50
C ARG A 49 -3.37 6.00 -18.26
N GLY A 50 -2.10 6.27 -17.98
CA GLY A 50 -1.35 7.39 -18.58
C GLY A 50 -1.75 8.76 -18.05
N SER A 51 -2.62 8.85 -17.04
CA SER A 51 -3.11 10.12 -16.51
C SER A 51 -2.24 10.72 -15.39
N VAL A 52 -1.40 9.90 -14.77
CA VAL A 52 -0.51 10.30 -13.68
C VAL A 52 0.92 9.86 -13.97
N ALA A 53 1.86 10.79 -13.88
CA ALA A 53 3.28 10.50 -13.74
C ALA A 53 3.72 10.97 -12.35
N ILE A 54 4.41 10.12 -11.59
CA ILE A 54 4.85 10.45 -10.23
C ILE A 54 6.37 10.35 -10.12
N ARG A 55 7.01 11.44 -9.68
CA ARG A 55 8.42 11.44 -9.30
C ARG A 55 8.55 10.88 -7.88
N VAL A 56 9.50 10.00 -7.66
CA VAL A 56 9.76 9.44 -6.32
C VAL A 56 10.66 10.35 -5.50
N ASP A 57 10.40 10.41 -4.19
CA ASP A 57 11.22 11.16 -3.24
C ASP A 57 12.50 10.38 -2.90
N THR A 58 12.41 9.05 -2.85
CA THR A 58 13.50 8.14 -2.53
C THR A 58 13.17 6.71 -2.97
N THR A 59 14.07 5.78 -2.70
CA THR A 59 13.96 4.36 -3.05
C THR A 59 13.84 3.49 -1.80
N ALA A 60 13.20 2.32 -1.92
CA ALA A 60 12.90 1.46 -0.77
C ALA A 60 14.14 1.00 0.01
N ASP A 61 15.31 0.89 -0.63
CA ASP A 61 16.60 0.54 -0.01
C ASP A 61 17.21 1.66 0.85
N LYS A 62 16.69 2.88 0.75
CA LYS A 62 17.15 4.06 1.50
C LYS A 62 16.21 4.47 2.63
N VAL A 63 15.15 3.70 2.88
CA VAL A 63 14.13 4.02 3.87
C VAL A 63 14.10 2.97 4.96
N ARG A 64 14.05 3.42 6.21
CA ARG A 64 13.87 2.56 7.38
C ARG A 64 12.39 2.55 7.77
N ALA A 65 11.85 1.37 8.06
CA ALA A 65 10.44 1.23 8.46
C ALA A 65 10.14 1.94 9.79
N GLU A 66 11.15 2.09 10.64
CA GLU A 66 11.11 2.78 11.93
C GLU A 66 10.71 4.25 11.78
N ASP A 67 11.12 4.90 10.68
CA ASP A 67 10.87 6.31 10.38
C ASP A 67 9.48 6.57 9.78
N LEU A 68 8.67 5.52 9.61
CA LEU A 68 7.34 5.56 9.02
C LEU A 68 6.27 5.24 10.08
N ASP A 69 5.12 5.87 9.94
CA ASP A 69 3.90 5.53 10.68
C ASP A 69 2.99 4.61 9.85
N ALA A 70 3.00 4.76 8.53
CA ALA A 70 2.24 3.92 7.62
C ALA A 70 2.91 3.71 6.25
N ILE A 71 2.52 2.63 5.59
CA ILE A 71 2.83 2.34 4.18
C ILE A 71 1.54 2.05 3.41
N ILE A 72 1.34 2.72 2.28
CA ILE A 72 0.23 2.50 1.36
C ILE A 72 0.76 1.85 0.07
N ILE A 73 0.10 0.79 -0.38
CA ILE A 73 0.44 0.00 -1.56
C ILE A 73 -0.72 0.10 -2.57
N PRO A 74 -0.58 0.95 -3.60
CA PRO A 74 -1.52 1.00 -4.71
C PRO A 74 -1.57 -0.31 -5.50
N GLY A 75 -2.66 -0.53 -6.24
CA GLY A 75 -2.79 -1.62 -7.19
C GLY A 75 -2.30 -1.27 -8.60
N GLY A 76 -3.05 -1.73 -9.61
CA GLY A 76 -2.60 -1.75 -11.00
C GLY A 76 -1.72 -2.97 -11.30
N ARG A 77 -0.81 -2.85 -12.26
CA ARG A 77 0.19 -3.90 -12.56
C ARG A 77 1.49 -3.73 -11.76
N ALA A 78 1.64 -2.61 -11.06
CA ALA A 78 2.81 -2.30 -10.26
C ALA A 78 3.14 -3.35 -9.17
N PRO A 79 2.19 -3.90 -8.38
CA PRO A 79 2.50 -4.87 -7.33
C PRO A 79 3.23 -6.14 -7.82
N ALA A 80 2.89 -6.62 -9.02
CA ALA A 80 3.55 -7.76 -9.65
C ALA A 80 5.04 -7.48 -9.99
N LYS A 81 5.41 -6.20 -10.17
CA LYS A 81 6.80 -5.74 -10.32
C LYS A 81 7.43 -5.52 -8.94
N MET A 82 6.76 -4.79 -8.05
CA MET A 82 7.24 -4.46 -6.70
C MET A 82 7.69 -5.70 -5.93
N ARG A 83 6.93 -6.80 -5.99
CA ARG A 83 7.26 -8.05 -5.28
C ARG A 83 8.56 -8.73 -5.72
N LYS A 84 9.17 -8.30 -6.82
CA LYS A 84 10.48 -8.79 -7.29
C LYS A 84 11.65 -8.05 -6.62
N TYR A 85 11.39 -6.90 -6.00
CA TYR A 85 12.41 -6.09 -5.35
C TYR A 85 12.50 -6.45 -3.86
N LYS A 86 13.60 -7.09 -3.46
CA LYS A 86 13.84 -7.49 -2.06
C LYS A 86 13.74 -6.31 -1.08
N SER A 87 14.17 -5.12 -1.48
CA SER A 87 14.07 -3.89 -0.67
C SER A 87 12.61 -3.54 -0.33
N MET A 88 11.70 -3.62 -1.31
CA MET A 88 10.27 -3.38 -1.09
C MET A 88 9.63 -4.46 -0.22
N VAL A 89 9.91 -5.73 -0.51
CA VAL A 89 9.39 -6.85 0.29
C VAL A 89 9.85 -6.76 1.75
N ASN A 90 11.13 -6.47 1.97
CA ASN A 90 11.70 -6.32 3.31
C ASN A 90 11.15 -5.10 4.05
N LEU A 91 10.91 -3.99 3.35
CA LEU A 91 10.29 -2.80 3.95
C LEU A 91 8.89 -3.12 4.50
N ILE A 92 8.07 -3.84 3.71
CA ILE A 92 6.73 -4.27 4.16
C ILE A 92 6.81 -5.25 5.33
N LYS A 93 7.69 -6.26 5.24
CA LYS A 93 7.88 -7.22 6.33
C LYS A 93 8.30 -6.53 7.63
N LYS A 94 9.28 -5.61 7.56
CA LYS A 94 9.77 -4.89 8.73
C LYS A 94 8.73 -3.93 9.30
N ALA A 95 7.96 -3.27 8.46
CA ALA A 95 6.84 -2.44 8.89
C ALA A 95 5.80 -3.26 9.66
N ASP A 96 5.53 -4.49 9.24
CA ASP A 96 4.59 -5.38 9.92
C ASP A 96 5.11 -5.84 11.28
N GLU A 97 6.38 -6.24 11.35
CA GLU A 97 7.07 -6.59 12.61
C GLU A 97 7.04 -5.44 13.65
N LEU A 98 7.06 -4.19 13.17
CA LEU A 98 7.00 -2.99 14.00
C LEU A 98 5.56 -2.52 14.29
N GLY A 99 4.54 -3.24 13.81
CA GLY A 99 3.14 -2.88 13.98
C GLY A 99 2.73 -1.58 13.27
N LYS A 100 3.49 -1.14 12.26
CA LYS A 100 3.14 0.05 11.47
C LYS A 100 1.88 -0.22 10.66
N ILE A 101 1.10 0.82 10.38
CA ILE A 101 -0.08 0.67 9.53
C ILE A 101 0.35 0.30 8.12
N ILE A 102 -0.17 -0.81 7.59
CA ILE A 102 0.06 -1.23 6.22
C ILE A 102 -1.29 -1.24 5.52
N ALA A 103 -1.42 -0.46 4.46
CA ALA A 103 -2.65 -0.33 3.71
C ALA A 103 -2.44 -0.75 2.25
N ALA A 104 -3.24 -1.69 1.73
CA ALA A 104 -3.10 -2.16 0.35
C ALA A 104 -4.45 -2.22 -0.37
N VAL A 105 -4.50 -1.79 -1.63
CA VAL A 105 -5.75 -1.77 -2.42
C VAL A 105 -5.58 -2.54 -3.72
N CYS A 106 -6.65 -3.18 -4.18
CA CYS A 106 -6.72 -3.83 -5.48
C CYS A 106 -5.69 -4.96 -5.63
N HIS A 107 -4.63 -4.76 -6.41
CA HIS A 107 -3.54 -5.73 -6.55
C HIS A 107 -2.42 -5.55 -5.52
N GLY A 108 -2.44 -4.45 -4.76
CA GLY A 108 -1.46 -4.16 -3.70
C GLY A 108 -1.22 -5.35 -2.74
N PRO A 109 -2.25 -6.12 -2.34
CA PRO A 109 -2.08 -7.31 -1.52
C PRO A 109 -1.13 -8.40 -2.06
N GLN A 110 -0.81 -8.41 -3.36
CA GLN A 110 0.24 -9.31 -3.89
C GLN A 110 1.61 -9.07 -3.24
N LEU A 111 1.92 -7.83 -2.89
CA LEU A 111 3.16 -7.50 -2.19
C LEU A 111 3.12 -7.97 -0.73
N LEU A 112 1.93 -7.94 -0.08
CA LEU A 112 1.74 -8.47 1.26
C LEU A 112 1.97 -9.99 1.29
N ALA A 113 1.43 -10.70 0.30
CA ALA A 113 1.64 -12.14 0.14
C ALA A 113 3.13 -12.47 -0.06
N ALA A 114 3.83 -11.71 -0.91
CA ALA A 114 5.26 -11.87 -1.11
C ALA A 114 6.09 -11.56 0.15
N ALA A 115 5.63 -10.63 1.00
CA ALA A 115 6.23 -10.35 2.30
C ALA A 115 5.92 -11.42 3.37
N GLY A 116 5.01 -12.36 3.08
CA GLY A 116 4.65 -13.45 3.99
C GLY A 116 3.75 -13.02 5.15
N ILE A 117 3.07 -11.87 5.05
CA ILE A 117 2.33 -11.25 6.17
C ILE A 117 0.81 -11.43 6.07
N VAL A 118 0.34 -12.37 5.25
CA VAL A 118 -1.11 -12.58 5.01
C VAL A 118 -1.68 -13.83 5.68
N LYS A 119 -0.82 -14.77 6.12
CA LYS A 119 -1.26 -16.04 6.68
C LYS A 119 -2.08 -15.84 7.95
N GLY A 120 -3.28 -16.41 7.99
CA GLY A 120 -4.23 -16.31 9.11
C GLY A 120 -4.88 -14.93 9.26
N ARG A 121 -4.65 -14.00 8.32
CA ARG A 121 -5.17 -12.63 8.41
C ARG A 121 -6.38 -12.46 7.52
N ARG A 122 -7.37 -11.73 8.04
CA ARG A 122 -8.58 -11.37 7.31
C ARG A 122 -8.33 -10.14 6.45
N LEU A 123 -8.57 -10.24 5.15
CA LEU A 123 -8.31 -9.16 4.21
C LEU A 123 -9.20 -9.24 2.97
N THR A 124 -9.13 -8.20 2.14
CA THR A 124 -9.79 -8.13 0.83
C THR A 124 -8.79 -7.70 -0.24
N SER A 125 -9.16 -7.81 -1.51
CA SER A 125 -8.33 -7.41 -2.65
C SER A 125 -9.17 -7.26 -3.91
N TRP A 126 -8.53 -6.93 -5.03
CA TRP A 126 -9.16 -7.16 -6.32
C TRP A 126 -9.49 -8.65 -6.48
N PRO A 127 -10.68 -9.04 -6.99
CA PRO A 127 -11.13 -10.43 -6.98
C PRO A 127 -10.18 -11.42 -7.67
N SER A 128 -9.47 -11.02 -8.72
CA SER A 128 -8.54 -11.94 -9.41
C SER A 128 -7.29 -12.29 -8.60
N VAL A 129 -7.03 -11.59 -7.50
CA VAL A 129 -5.91 -11.86 -6.57
C VAL A 129 -6.37 -12.76 -5.41
N ALA A 130 -7.68 -12.99 -5.25
CA ALA A 130 -8.24 -13.71 -4.11
C ALA A 130 -7.69 -15.14 -3.98
N ALA A 131 -7.55 -15.87 -5.09
CA ALA A 131 -7.01 -17.24 -5.07
C ALA A 131 -5.57 -17.28 -4.53
N GLU A 132 -4.70 -16.42 -5.07
CA GLU A 132 -3.30 -16.28 -4.62
C GLU A 132 -3.20 -15.95 -3.13
N LEU A 133 -4.09 -15.09 -2.61
CA LEU A 133 -4.12 -14.74 -1.18
C LEU A 133 -4.61 -15.90 -0.31
N LYS A 134 -5.62 -16.64 -0.74
CA LYS A 134 -6.12 -17.82 -0.04
C LYS A 134 -5.06 -18.92 -0.01
N ASP A 135 -4.33 -19.14 -1.10
CA ASP A 135 -3.23 -20.10 -1.18
C ASP A 135 -2.07 -19.71 -0.24
N ALA A 136 -1.84 -18.40 -0.05
CA ALA A 136 -0.93 -17.87 0.95
C ALA A 136 -1.46 -17.93 2.41
N GLY A 137 -2.66 -18.48 2.61
CA GLY A 137 -3.28 -18.72 3.91
C GLY A 137 -4.11 -17.54 4.45
N ALA A 138 -4.49 -16.57 3.63
CA ALA A 138 -5.35 -15.46 4.06
C ALA A 138 -6.82 -15.86 4.15
N GLU A 139 -7.56 -15.26 5.09
CA GLU A 139 -9.02 -15.29 5.11
C GLU A 139 -9.55 -14.15 4.22
N TRP A 140 -9.72 -14.44 2.92
CA TRP A 140 -10.20 -13.46 1.96
C TRP A 140 -11.72 -13.28 2.02
N VAL A 141 -12.18 -12.02 2.07
CA VAL A 141 -13.61 -11.64 2.08
C VAL A 141 -13.92 -10.58 1.03
N ASP A 142 -15.13 -10.59 0.48
CA ASP A 142 -15.60 -9.57 -0.47
C ASP A 142 -16.20 -8.34 0.25
N GLU A 143 -15.34 -7.56 0.90
CA GLU A 143 -15.72 -6.33 1.60
C GLU A 143 -15.03 -5.09 1.02
N ALA A 144 -15.68 -3.93 1.10
CA ALA A 144 -15.14 -2.67 0.59
C ALA A 144 -13.84 -2.26 1.29
N VAL A 145 -13.78 -2.47 2.60
CA VAL A 145 -12.59 -2.23 3.41
C VAL A 145 -12.54 -3.27 4.53
N VAL A 146 -11.35 -3.80 4.79
CA VAL A 146 -11.10 -4.73 5.89
C VAL A 146 -9.95 -4.17 6.71
N ARG A 147 -10.13 -4.02 8.03
CA ARG A 147 -9.05 -3.76 8.99
C ARG A 147 -8.86 -5.00 9.86
N ASN A 148 -7.64 -5.54 9.88
CA ASN A 148 -7.24 -6.65 10.74
C ASN A 148 -5.92 -6.27 11.43
N GLY A 149 -6.03 -5.74 12.66
CA GLY A 149 -4.88 -5.17 13.37
C GLY A 149 -4.32 -3.93 12.66
N ASN A 150 -3.03 -3.98 12.34
CA ASN A 150 -2.32 -2.94 11.60
C ASN A 150 -2.51 -3.02 10.06
N LEU A 151 -3.18 -4.08 9.57
CA LEU A 151 -3.41 -4.30 8.14
C LEU A 151 -4.77 -3.74 7.70
N ILE A 152 -4.77 -2.90 6.66
CA ILE A 152 -5.97 -2.33 6.04
C ILE A 152 -5.99 -2.68 4.55
N THR A 153 -7.10 -3.22 4.05
CA THR A 153 -7.20 -3.59 2.63
C THR A 153 -8.52 -3.18 1.99
N SER A 154 -8.49 -2.90 0.67
CA SER A 154 -9.67 -2.54 -0.13
C SER A 154 -9.62 -3.15 -1.54
N ARG A 155 -10.76 -3.25 -2.23
CA ARG A 155 -10.84 -4.02 -3.48
C ARG A 155 -10.48 -3.24 -4.74
N LYS A 156 -10.89 -1.97 -4.84
CA LYS A 156 -10.92 -1.23 -6.11
C LYS A 156 -11.02 0.29 -5.89
N PRO A 157 -10.88 1.12 -6.94
CA PRO A 157 -10.94 2.58 -6.82
C PRO A 157 -12.22 3.11 -6.16
N ALA A 158 -13.36 2.46 -6.40
CA ALA A 158 -14.63 2.84 -5.79
C ALA A 158 -14.66 2.73 -4.24
N ASP A 159 -13.73 1.96 -3.66
CA ASP A 159 -13.63 1.78 -2.21
C ASP A 159 -12.65 2.79 -1.56
N LEU A 160 -11.95 3.61 -2.33
CA LEU A 160 -10.93 4.57 -1.85
C LEU A 160 -11.42 5.55 -0.76
N PRO A 161 -12.68 6.05 -0.77
CA PRO A 161 -13.18 6.87 0.33
C PRO A 161 -13.18 6.13 1.67
N ARG A 162 -13.57 4.85 1.67
CA ARG A 162 -13.58 4.00 2.88
C ARG A 162 -12.15 3.59 3.28
N PHE A 163 -11.31 3.29 2.30
CA PHE A 163 -9.89 2.99 2.49
C PHE A 163 -9.16 4.14 3.18
N ASN A 164 -9.26 5.36 2.63
CA ASN A 164 -8.63 6.54 3.20
C ASN A 164 -9.13 6.84 4.61
N LYS A 165 -10.45 6.73 4.83
CA LYS A 165 -11.05 6.91 6.16
C LYS A 165 -10.44 5.94 7.17
N ALA A 166 -10.38 4.65 6.84
CA ALA A 166 -9.82 3.62 7.73
C ALA A 166 -8.34 3.87 8.07
N ILE A 167 -7.52 4.31 7.11
CA ILE A 167 -6.12 4.65 7.35
C ILE A 167 -6.00 5.84 8.30
N ILE A 168 -6.79 6.89 8.07
CA ILE A 168 -6.76 8.11 8.90
C ILE A 168 -7.21 7.80 10.33
N GLU A 169 -8.24 6.97 10.50
CA GLU A 169 -8.70 6.53 11.82
C GLU A 169 -7.62 5.71 12.54
N ALA A 170 -7.03 4.73 11.86
CA ALA A 170 -5.99 3.88 12.45
C ALA A 170 -4.71 4.62 12.86
N LEU A 171 -4.43 5.79 12.27
CA LEU A 171 -3.27 6.62 12.60
C LEU A 171 -3.54 7.69 13.67
N ARG A 172 -4.80 7.81 14.12
CA ARG A 172 -5.21 8.69 15.23
C ARG A 172 -5.27 7.96 16.56
N ASP A 173 -5.44 6.64 16.52
CA ASP A 173 -5.34 5.73 17.67
C ASP A 173 -3.91 5.75 18.24
#